data_AF-A0A937UTP9-F1
#
_entry.id   AF-A0A937UTP9-F1
#
_cell.length_a   1.000
_cell.length_b   1.000
_cell.length_c   1.000
_cell.angle_alpha   90.00
_cell.angle_beta   90.00
_cell.angle_gamma   90.00
#
_symmetry.space_group_name_H-M   'P 1'
#
loop_
_entity.id
_entity.type
_entity.pdbx_description
1 polymer ?
#
loop_
_entity_poly.entity_id
_entity_poly.type
_entity_poly.pdbx_seq_one_letter_code
_entity_poly.pdbx_strand_id
1 'polypeptide(L)' 'MMISALARLPVEQRTAIVLHHLCDRSVAEVAAETGVPVGTVKARLSRGRHALAALLRIEPEDSHV' A
#
# COMPACT_ATOMS: atom_id res chain seq x y z
N MET A 1 7.73 12.46 2.25
CA MET A 1 6.97 12.35 0.97
C MET A 1 6.28 10.98 0.85
N MET A 2 5.03 10.93 0.33
CA MET A 2 4.20 9.71 0.18
C MET A 2 4.94 8.50 -0.43
N ILE A 3 5.75 8.73 -1.47
CA ILE A 3 6.52 7.69 -2.16
C ILE A 3 7.52 7.02 -1.21
N SER A 4 8.19 7.80 -0.35
CA SER A 4 9.13 7.30 0.65
C SER A 4 8.43 6.44 1.71
N ALA A 5 7.21 6.82 2.13
CA ALA A 5 6.43 6.03 3.06
C ALA A 5 5.99 4.68 2.45
N LEU A 6 5.56 4.67 1.18
CA LEU A 6 5.25 3.42 0.47
C LEU A 6 6.47 2.50 0.37
N ALA A 7 7.66 3.04 0.15
CA ALA A 7 8.90 2.26 0.05
C ALA A 7 9.22 1.47 1.34
N ARG A 8 8.74 1.94 2.50
CA ARG A 8 8.93 1.31 3.82
C ARG A 8 7.95 0.17 4.12
N LEU A 9 6.93 -0.03 3.29
CA LEU A 9 5.99 -1.13 3.45
C LEU A 9 6.60 -2.47 3.00
N PRO A 10 6.22 -3.61 3.63
CA PRO A 10 6.49 -4.93 3.09
C PRO A 10 6.03 -5.03 1.64
N VAL A 11 6.81 -5.70 0.79
CA VAL A 11 6.61 -5.69 -0.67
C VAL A 11 5.19 -6.09 -1.06
N GLU A 12 4.60 -7.08 -0.38
CA GLU A 12 3.27 -7.57 -0.72
C GLU A 12 2.17 -6.56 -0.36
N GLN A 13 2.36 -5.77 0.68
CA GLN A 13 1.43 -4.71 1.08
C GLN A 13 1.57 -3.53 0.12
N ARG A 14 2.81 -3.14 -0.19
CA ARG A 14 3.12 -2.09 -1.17
C ARG A 14 2.51 -2.43 -2.54
N THR A 15 2.74 -3.63 -3.05
CA THR A 15 2.19 -4.05 -4.35
C THR A 15 0.67 -3.97 -4.37
N ALA A 16 0.00 -4.45 -3.33
CA ALA A 16 -1.46 -4.37 -3.25
C ALA A 16 -1.95 -2.90 -3.22
N ILE A 17 -1.31 -2.04 -2.44
CA ILE A 17 -1.64 -0.61 -2.35
C ILE A 17 -1.43 0.08 -3.69
N VAL A 18 -0.28 -0.13 -4.35
CA VAL A 18 0.04 0.50 -5.64
C VAL A 18 -0.94 0.06 -6.72
N LEU A 19 -1.12 -1.24 -6.92
CA LEU A 19 -2.02 -1.73 -7.97
C LEU A 19 -3.47 -1.24 -7.74
N HIS A 20 -3.94 -1.26 -6.49
CA HIS A 20 -5.32 -0.87 -6.20
C HIS A 20 -5.56 0.65 -6.24
N HIS A 21 -4.67 1.44 -5.65
CA HIS A 21 -4.89 2.88 -5.45
C HIS A 21 -4.18 3.78 -6.45
N LEU A 22 -3.07 3.33 -7.05
CA LEU A 22 -2.31 4.11 -8.04
C LEU A 22 -2.56 3.61 -9.47
N CYS A 23 -2.93 2.34 -9.64
CA CYS A 23 -3.26 1.76 -10.95
C CYS A 23 -4.76 1.46 -11.12
N ASP A 24 -5.60 1.92 -10.19
CA ASP A 24 -7.07 1.79 -10.20
C ASP A 24 -7.59 0.36 -10.42
N ARG A 25 -6.80 -0.66 -10.09
CA ARG A 25 -7.21 -2.06 -10.22
C ARG A 25 -8.20 -2.43 -9.13
N SER A 26 -9.24 -3.18 -9.49
CA SER A 26 -10.12 -3.82 -8.53
C SER A 26 -9.38 -4.88 -7.71
N VAL A 27 -9.90 -5.23 -6.53
CA VAL A 27 -9.32 -6.29 -5.69
C VAL A 27 -9.24 -7.63 -6.44
N ALA A 28 -10.19 -7.89 -7.35
CA ALA A 28 -10.20 -9.10 -8.16
C ALA A 28 -9.08 -9.10 -9.21
N GLU A 29 -8.84 -7.97 -9.89
CA GLU A 29 -7.72 -7.82 -10.83
C GLU A 29 -6.37 -7.96 -10.11
N VAL A 30 -6.22 -7.34 -8.94
CA VAL A 30 -4.99 -7.48 -8.13
C VAL A 30 -4.76 -8.93 -7.72
N ALA A 31 -5.83 -9.65 -7.37
CA ALA A 31 -5.74 -11.08 -7.03
C ALA A 31 -5.30 -11.92 -8.23
N ALA A 32 -5.86 -11.66 -9.40
CA ALA A 32 -5.49 -12.33 -10.65
C ALA A 32 -4.03 -12.03 -11.05
N GLU A 33 -3.60 -10.77 -10.95
CA GLU A 33 -2.26 -10.33 -11.33
C GLU A 33 -1.17 -10.86 -10.38
N THR A 34 -1.46 -10.93 -9.08
CA THR A 34 -0.48 -11.37 -8.07
C THR A 34 -0.55 -12.86 -7.74
N GLY A 35 -1.51 -13.59 -8.32
CA GLY A 35 -1.68 -15.04 -8.12
C GLY A 35 -2.08 -15.43 -6.70
N VAL A 36 -2.69 -14.52 -5.93
CA VAL A 36 -3.12 -14.80 -4.54
C VAL A 36 -4.63 -14.70 -4.37
N PRO A 37 -5.22 -15.35 -3.36
CA PRO A 37 -6.65 -15.24 -3.10
C PRO A 37 -7.11 -13.80 -2.83
N VAL A 38 -8.33 -13.46 -3.24
CA VAL A 38 -8.98 -12.15 -2.98
C VAL A 38 -8.95 -11.79 -1.49
N GLY A 39 -9.17 -12.75 -0.60
CA GLY A 39 -9.07 -12.55 0.86
C GLY A 39 -7.67 -12.09 1.31
N THR A 40 -6.62 -12.64 0.69
CA THR A 40 -5.23 -12.24 0.92
C THR A 40 -4.97 -10.82 0.44
N VAL A 41 -5.50 -10.43 -0.73
CA VAL A 41 -5.42 -9.05 -1.22
C VAL A 41 -6.09 -8.08 -0.25
N LYS A 42 -7.32 -8.38 0.20
CA LYS A 42 -8.03 -7.54 1.19
C LYS A 42 -7.23 -7.39 2.48
N ALA A 43 -6.62 -8.47 2.97
CA ALA A 43 -5.78 -8.44 4.17
C ALA A 43 -4.51 -7.61 3.97
N ARG A 44 -3.85 -7.72 2.81
CA ARG A 44 -2.67 -6.90 2.44
C ARG A 44 -3.03 -5.43 2.36
N LEU A 45 -4.15 -5.08 1.72
CA LEU A 45 -4.66 -3.72 1.62
C LEU A 45 -4.98 -3.13 3.01
N SER A 46 -5.67 -3.89 3.86
CA SER A 46 -5.99 -3.46 5.22
C SER A 46 -4.72 -3.17 6.03
N ARG A 47 -3.78 -4.12 6.08
CA ARG A 47 -2.51 -3.94 6.82
C ARG A 47 -1.65 -2.85 6.22
N GLY A 48 -1.55 -2.78 4.90
CA GLY A 48 -0.80 -1.75 4.18
C GLY A 48 -1.31 -0.34 4.49
N ARG A 49 -2.63 -0.13 4.54
CA ARG A 49 -3.22 1.17 4.93
C ARG A 49 -2.91 1.54 6.38
N HIS A 50 -3.02 0.60 7.31
CA HIS A 50 -2.67 0.85 8.71
C HIS A 50 -1.19 1.20 8.88
N ALA A 51 -0.31 0.45 8.23
CA ALA A 51 1.13 0.71 8.25
C ALA A 51 1.46 2.06 7.60
N LEU A 52 0.86 2.37 6.45
CA LEU A 52 1.06 3.66 5.76
C LEU A 52 0.59 4.84 6.63
N ALA A 53 -0.58 4.72 7.27
CA ALA A 53 -1.07 5.73 8.19
C ALA A 53 -0.14 5.94 9.39
N ALA A 54 0.45 4.87 9.94
CA ALA A 54 1.43 4.98 11.01
C ALA A 54 2.71 5.67 10.54
N LEU A 55 3.20 5.36 9.34
CA LEU A 55 4.39 5.98 8.76
C LEU A 55 4.20 7.48 8.50
N LEU A 56 3.05 7.87 7.95
CA LEU A 56 2.72 9.27 7.68
C LEU A 56 2.46 10.09 8.95
N ARG A 57 2.04 9.46 10.05
CA ARG A 57 1.93 10.12 11.36
C ARG A 57 3.29 10.39 12.01
N ILE A 58 4.34 9.68 11.58
CA ILE A 58 5.69 9.75 12.15
C ILE A 58 6.62 10.65 11.32
N GLU A 59 6.27 11.01 10.08
CA GLU A 59 6.93 12.12 9.37
C GLU A 59 6.41 13.44 9.99
N PRO A 60 7.18 14.15 10.84
CA PRO A 60 7.01 15.59 10.93
C PRO A 60 7.17 16.13 9.51
N GLU A 61 6.39 17.15 9.16
CA GLU A 61 6.52 17.86 7.90
C GLU A 61 8.00 18.13 7.64
N ASP A 62 8.59 17.45 6.65
CA ASP A 62 9.92 17.76 6.16
C ASP A 62 9.83 19.18 5.59
N SER A 63 10.16 20.14 6.46
CA SER A 63 10.50 21.53 6.16
C SER A 63 11.41 21.55 4.93
N HIS A 64 10.81 21.72 3.77
CA HIS A 64 11.50 22.31 2.64
C HIS A 64 11.43 23.83 2.82
N VAL A 65 12.41 24.37 3.55
CA VAL A 65 12.85 25.77 3.49
C VAL A 65 14.36 25.77 3.34
#